data_AF-A0A7S2TIF9-F1
#
_entry.id   AF-A0A7S2TIF9-F1
#
_cell.length_a   1.000
_cell.length_b   1.000
_cell.length_c   1.000
_cell.angle_alpha   90.00
_cell.angle_beta   90.00
_cell.angle_gamma   90.00
#
_symmetry.space_group_name_H-M   'P 1'
#
loop_
_entity.id
_entity.type
_entity.pdbx_description
1 polymer ?
#
loop_
_entity_poly.entity_id
_entity_poly.type
_entity_poly.pdbx_seq_one_letter_code
_entity_poly.pdbx_strand_id
1 'polypeptide(L)'
;GQTAVAYETQVVAWNEYTVPAAEGEGSDLLALRIGSKAQEFNSAHGSDLINWGYFYAVAEKEGAEKQVLMNATANSDVSCRSSFAQDKPLPEYDTSGPRACNDRWPVLAFKFDMGSVTRGDTRKARMALGYDLVVGMQYFGEKL
;
A
#
# COMPACT_ATOMS: atom_id res chain seq x y z
N GLY A 1 -12.19 -12.21 -6.01
CA GLY A 1 -10.82 -11.85 -5.63
C GLY A 1 -10.86 -11.42 -4.18
N GLN A 2 -10.18 -12.13 -3.29
CA GLN A 2 -10.20 -11.83 -1.86
C GLN A 2 -9.10 -10.79 -1.58
N THR A 3 -9.52 -9.63 -1.08
CA THR A 3 -8.66 -8.57 -0.55
C THR A 3 -8.08 -8.95 0.82
N ALA A 4 -7.04 -8.23 1.26
CA ALA A 4 -6.31 -8.42 2.52
C ALA A 4 -7.12 -8.25 3.82
N VAL A 5 -8.45 -8.26 3.73
CA VAL A 5 -9.40 -7.98 4.82
C VAL A 5 -10.57 -8.94 4.66
N ALA A 6 -10.89 -9.69 5.71
CA ALA A 6 -11.99 -10.64 5.72
C ALA A 6 -13.36 -9.99 5.93
N TYR A 7 -13.42 -8.87 6.66
CA TYR A 7 -14.67 -8.23 7.06
C TYR A 7 -14.64 -6.71 6.91
N GLU A 8 -15.75 -6.11 6.48
CA GLU A 8 -15.87 -4.64 6.34
C GLU A 8 -15.68 -3.88 7.66
N THR A 9 -15.99 -4.52 8.79
CA THR A 9 -15.81 -3.96 10.14
C THR A 9 -14.42 -4.19 10.72
N GLN A 10 -13.55 -4.94 10.01
CA GLN A 10 -12.22 -5.25 10.48
C GLN A 10 -11.40 -3.97 10.60
N VAL A 11 -10.81 -3.77 11.77
CA VAL A 11 -9.94 -2.63 12.04
C VAL A 11 -8.61 -2.87 11.36
N VAL A 12 -8.20 -1.94 10.50
CA VAL A 12 -6.93 -1.96 9.78
C VAL A 12 -6.03 -0.83 10.23
N ALA A 13 -4.74 -1.10 10.20
CA ALA A 13 -3.68 -0.14 10.42
C ALA A 13 -2.85 -0.02 9.13
N TRP A 14 -2.32 1.17 8.89
CA TRP A 14 -1.44 1.46 7.78
C TRP A 14 -0.22 2.22 8.26
N ASN A 15 0.85 2.14 7.48
CA ASN A 15 2.10 2.82 7.76
C ASN A 15 2.81 3.19 6.46
N GLU A 16 3.64 4.22 6.55
CA GLU A 16 4.56 4.66 5.50
C GLU A 16 6.01 4.43 5.95
N TYR A 17 6.84 3.98 5.02
CA TYR A 17 8.27 3.77 5.21
C TYR A 17 9.04 4.31 4.01
N THR A 18 10.18 4.93 4.27
CA THR A 18 11.21 5.12 3.23
C THR A 18 12.23 3.99 3.37
N VAL A 19 12.48 3.26 2.28
CA VAL A 19 13.56 2.28 2.19
C VAL A 19 14.71 2.95 1.45
N PRO A 20 15.86 3.18 2.11
CA PRO A 20 16.98 3.85 1.47
C PRO A 20 17.53 3.01 0.33
N ALA A 21 17.95 3.69 -0.72
CA ALA A 21 18.69 3.05 -1.81
C ALA A 21 20.05 2.50 -1.30
N ALA A 22 20.51 1.39 -1.88
CA ALA A 22 21.87 0.91 -1.61
C ALA A 22 22.90 1.92 -2.13
N GLU A 23 24.09 2.00 -1.50
CA GLU A 23 25.13 2.94 -1.94
C GLU A 23 25.47 2.74 -3.42
N GLY A 24 25.25 3.79 -4.23
CA GLY A 24 25.50 3.76 -5.67
C GLY A 24 24.36 3.20 -6.52
N GLU A 25 23.22 2.82 -5.93
CA GLU A 25 22.07 2.26 -6.64
C GLU A 25 20.81 3.11 -6.50
N GLY A 26 20.34 3.70 -7.61
CA GLY A 26 18.96 4.20 -7.75
C GLY A 26 18.52 5.31 -6.77
N SER A 27 17.20 5.43 -6.61
CA SER A 27 16.56 6.35 -5.66
C SER A 27 15.92 5.56 -4.50
N ASP A 28 15.70 6.23 -3.37
CA ASP A 28 14.97 5.66 -2.25
C ASP A 28 13.59 5.15 -2.69
N LEU A 29 13.09 4.10 -2.03
CA LEU A 29 11.74 3.62 -2.26
C LEU A 29 10.79 4.17 -1.18
N LEU A 30 9.59 4.55 -1.60
CA LEU A 30 8.48 4.82 -0.70
C LEU A 30 7.58 3.57 -0.64
N ALA A 31 7.45 3.00 0.55
CA ALA A 31 6.62 1.84 0.81
C ALA A 31 5.44 2.23 1.70
N LEU A 32 4.23 1.95 1.22
CA LEU A 32 3.01 1.98 2.03
C LEU A 32 2.61 0.54 2.34
N ARG A 33 2.15 0.30 3.57
CA ARG A 33 1.56 -0.98 3.93
C ARG A 33 0.23 -0.82 4.64
N ILE A 34 -0.65 -1.80 4.47
CA ILE A 34 -1.92 -1.89 5.17
C ILE A 34 -2.20 -3.33 5.57
N GLY A 35 -2.79 -3.53 6.73
CA GLY A 35 -3.20 -4.85 7.20
C GLY A 35 -4.10 -4.74 8.41
N SER A 36 -4.68 -5.86 8.80
CA SER A 36 -5.52 -5.97 10.00
C SER A 36 -4.73 -5.58 11.24
N LYS A 37 -5.31 -4.76 12.11
CA LYS A 37 -4.67 -4.38 13.37
C LYS A 37 -4.47 -5.60 14.26
N ALA A 38 -5.51 -6.43 14.34
CA ALA A 38 -5.44 -7.75 14.98
C ALA A 38 -4.89 -8.75 13.96
N GLN A 39 -3.70 -9.28 14.25
CA GLN A 39 -2.97 -10.24 13.42
C GLN A 39 -3.20 -11.66 13.96
N GLU A 40 -4.48 -12.04 14.08
CA GLU A 40 -4.88 -13.30 14.70
C GLU A 40 -4.65 -14.47 13.74
N PHE A 41 -3.76 -15.38 14.11
CA PHE A 41 -3.50 -16.63 13.38
C PHE A 41 -4.59 -17.69 13.57
N ASN A 42 -5.41 -17.56 14.62
CA ASN A 42 -6.37 -18.59 14.99
C ASN A 42 -7.56 -18.59 14.04
N SER A 43 -7.47 -19.45 13.02
CA SER A 43 -8.62 -20.00 12.33
C SER A 43 -9.49 -20.75 13.35
N ALA A 44 -10.56 -20.10 13.84
CA ALA A 44 -11.73 -20.88 14.22
C ALA A 44 -12.04 -21.79 13.02
N HIS A 45 -12.06 -23.11 13.26
CA HIS A 45 -12.23 -24.15 12.26
C HIS A 45 -13.20 -23.75 11.13
N GLY A 46 -12.69 -23.57 9.91
CA GLY A 46 -13.50 -23.48 8.70
C GLY A 46 -13.54 -22.13 7.96
N SER A 47 -12.82 -21.10 8.39
CA SER A 47 -12.66 -19.88 7.56
C SER A 47 -11.33 -19.88 6.81
N ASP A 48 -11.36 -19.99 5.48
CA ASP A 48 -10.21 -19.83 4.56
C ASP A 48 -9.73 -18.37 4.43
N LEU A 49 -9.99 -17.53 5.43
CA LEU A 49 -9.77 -16.09 5.37
C LEU A 49 -8.43 -15.74 6.03
N ILE A 50 -7.47 -15.32 5.19
CA ILE A 50 -6.16 -14.85 5.62
C ILE A 50 -6.35 -13.46 6.26
N ASN A 51 -6.22 -13.39 7.57
CA ASN A 51 -6.36 -12.18 8.39
C ASN A 51 -5.06 -11.74 9.05
N TRP A 52 -3.95 -12.38 8.68
CA TRP A 52 -2.62 -12.15 9.23
C TRP A 52 -1.66 -11.89 8.08
N GLY A 53 -1.00 -10.75 8.10
CA GLY A 53 -0.22 -10.23 6.99
C GLY A 53 -0.43 -8.74 6.76
N TYR A 54 0.45 -8.20 5.92
CA TYR A 54 0.40 -6.84 5.42
C TYR A 54 0.49 -6.88 3.90
N PHE A 55 -0.38 -6.10 3.27
CA PHE A 55 -0.25 -5.74 1.87
C PHE A 55 0.68 -4.54 1.75
N TYR A 56 1.63 -4.59 0.82
CA TYR A 56 2.59 -3.55 0.53
C TYR A 56 2.41 -3.03 -0.89
N ALA A 57 2.57 -1.73 -1.03
CA ALA A 57 2.61 -1.01 -2.27
C ALA A 57 3.85 -0.11 -2.24
N VAL A 58 4.74 -0.25 -3.22
CA VAL A 58 6.08 0.36 -3.19
C VAL A 58 6.39 0.99 -4.54
N ALA A 59 6.96 2.20 -4.53
CA ALA A 59 7.43 2.88 -5.74
C ALA A 59 8.71 3.70 -5.46
N GLU A 60 9.43 4.06 -6.52
CA GLU A 60 10.59 4.96 -6.45
C GLU A 60 10.16 6.35 -5.97
N LYS A 61 10.80 6.87 -4.91
CA LYS A 61 10.40 8.11 -4.21
C LYS A 61 10.51 9.36 -5.07
N GLU A 62 11.53 9.40 -5.94
CA GLU A 62 11.76 10.51 -6.86
C GLU A 62 11.17 10.26 -8.26
N GLY A 63 10.42 9.16 -8.43
CA GLY A 63 9.99 8.67 -9.73
C GLY A 63 11.10 7.93 -10.48
N ALA A 64 10.72 7.01 -11.37
CA ALA A 64 11.69 6.19 -12.11
C ALA A 64 12.48 6.97 -13.17
N GLU A 65 12.00 8.16 -13.52
CA GLU A 65 12.60 9.09 -14.47
C GLU A 65 12.42 10.51 -13.93
N LYS A 66 13.40 11.41 -14.16
CA LYS A 66 13.39 12.79 -13.62
C LYS A 66 12.15 13.64 -13.97
N GLN A 67 11.38 13.23 -14.98
CA GLN A 67 10.18 13.94 -15.45
C GLN A 67 8.88 13.32 -14.91
N VAL A 68 8.94 12.22 -14.16
CA VAL A 68 7.78 11.57 -13.57
C VAL A 68 7.72 11.96 -12.10
N LEU A 69 6.70 12.72 -11.71
CA LEU A 69 6.49 13.08 -10.31
C LEU A 69 5.62 12.02 -9.65
N MET A 70 6.11 11.45 -8.56
CA MET A 70 5.37 10.48 -7.75
C MET A 70 4.90 11.14 -6.46
N ASN A 71 3.62 10.97 -6.14
CA ASN A 71 3.05 11.34 -4.85
C ASN A 71 2.24 10.16 -4.32
N ALA A 72 2.44 9.79 -3.06
CA ALA A 72 1.72 8.67 -2.44
C ALA A 72 1.24 9.05 -1.04
N THR A 73 0.20 8.37 -0.58
CA THR A 73 -0.37 8.56 0.76
C THR A 73 -1.22 7.35 1.17
N ALA A 74 -1.40 7.16 2.47
CA ALA A 74 -2.46 6.33 3.00
C ALA A 74 -3.56 7.25 3.57
N ASN A 75 -4.75 7.24 2.96
CA ASN A 75 -5.88 8.09 3.37
C ASN A 75 -7.21 7.45 2.93
N SER A 76 -8.33 8.10 3.22
CA SER A 76 -9.65 7.68 2.76
C SER A 76 -9.78 7.66 1.23
N ASP A 77 -10.47 6.65 0.74
CA ASP A 77 -10.79 6.42 -0.66
C ASP A 77 -11.46 7.63 -1.34
N VAL A 78 -12.41 8.28 -0.65
CA VAL A 78 -13.11 9.47 -1.15
C VAL A 78 -12.16 10.63 -1.35
N SER A 79 -11.30 10.94 -0.37
CA SER A 79 -10.33 12.04 -0.47
C SER A 79 -9.30 11.78 -1.57
N CYS A 80 -8.74 10.57 -1.64
CA CYS A 80 -7.77 10.21 -2.67
C CYS A 80 -8.37 10.28 -4.08
N ARG A 81 -9.55 9.70 -4.32
CA ARG A 81 -10.22 9.77 -5.62
C ARG A 81 -10.60 11.20 -6.01
N SER A 82 -11.07 12.00 -5.05
CA SER A 82 -11.44 13.40 -5.28
C SER A 82 -10.23 14.24 -5.68
N SER A 83 -9.09 14.10 -4.98
CA SER A 83 -7.84 14.76 -5.36
C SER A 83 -7.37 14.33 -6.75
N PHE A 84 -7.41 13.03 -7.05
CA PHE A 84 -7.00 12.52 -8.37
C PHE A 84 -7.86 13.09 -9.50
N ALA A 85 -9.19 13.08 -9.34
CA ALA A 85 -10.13 13.58 -10.35
C ALA A 85 -9.98 15.09 -10.62
N GLN A 86 -9.48 15.85 -9.63
CA GLN A 86 -9.25 17.29 -9.73
C GLN A 86 -7.81 17.63 -10.14
N ASP A 87 -7.01 16.62 -10.49
CA ASP A 87 -5.57 16.74 -10.74
C ASP A 87 -4.79 17.46 -9.62
N LYS A 88 -5.24 17.29 -8.39
CA LYS A 88 -4.56 17.83 -7.20
C LYS A 88 -3.53 16.83 -6.67
N PRO A 89 -2.56 17.28 -5.84
CA PRO A 89 -1.80 16.37 -5.00
C PRO A 89 -2.73 15.48 -4.17
N LEU A 90 -2.32 14.24 -3.89
CA LEU A 90 -3.02 13.39 -2.95
C LEU A 90 -3.01 14.05 -1.56
N PRO A 91 -4.03 13.77 -0.73
CA PRO A 91 -4.09 14.34 0.61
C PRO A 91 -2.89 13.89 1.46
N GLU A 92 -2.59 14.66 2.51
CA GLU A 92 -1.58 14.28 3.50
C GLU A 92 -1.86 12.91 4.13
N TYR A 93 -0.81 12.28 4.63
CA TYR A 93 -0.91 10.98 5.30
C TYR A 93 -1.93 11.03 6.45
N ASP A 94 -2.86 10.08 6.46
CA ASP A 94 -3.89 10.00 7.47
C ASP A 94 -3.35 9.38 8.77
N THR A 95 -3.16 10.21 9.79
CA THR A 95 -2.70 9.79 11.12
C THR A 95 -3.84 9.35 12.05
N SER A 96 -5.09 9.37 11.59
CA SER A 96 -6.26 9.05 12.41
C SER A 96 -6.49 7.55 12.62
N GLY A 97 -5.70 6.69 11.97
CA GLY A 97 -5.81 5.23 12.11
C GLY A 97 -5.30 4.72 13.47
N PRO A 98 -5.53 3.43 13.80
CA PRO A 98 -6.28 2.42 13.04
C PRO A 98 -7.81 2.65 13.07
N ARG A 99 -8.53 2.21 12.03
CA ARG A 99 -10.01 2.24 11.99
C ARG A 99 -10.61 1.09 11.18
N ALA A 100 -11.93 0.92 11.26
CA ALA A 100 -12.66 -0.10 10.49
C ALA A 100 -12.57 0.17 8.98
N CYS A 101 -12.56 -0.90 8.16
CA CYS A 101 -12.45 -0.76 6.70
C CYS A 101 -13.64 -0.02 6.06
N ASN A 102 -14.82 -0.07 6.67
CA ASN A 102 -15.99 0.66 6.22
C ASN A 102 -16.07 2.11 6.75
N ASP A 103 -15.19 2.51 7.67
CA ASP A 103 -15.06 3.91 8.11
C ASP A 103 -14.04 4.62 7.23
N ARG A 104 -14.53 5.44 6.29
CA ARG A 104 -13.71 6.23 5.34
C ARG A 104 -12.59 5.38 4.76
N TRP A 105 -12.99 4.36 4.00
CA TRP A 105 -12.18 3.23 3.55
C TRP A 105 -10.72 3.61 3.34
N PRO A 106 -9.79 3.15 4.20
CA PRO A 106 -8.38 3.49 4.07
C PRO A 106 -7.77 2.79 2.85
N VAL A 107 -7.11 3.56 1.98
CA VAL A 107 -6.46 3.08 0.76
C VAL A 107 -5.00 3.50 0.74
N LEU A 108 -4.16 2.68 0.12
CA LEU A 108 -2.81 3.07 -0.27
C LEU A 108 -2.89 3.66 -1.67
N ALA A 109 -2.62 4.96 -1.81
CA ALA A 109 -2.75 5.68 -3.06
C ALA A 109 -1.37 6.10 -3.58
N PHE A 110 -1.14 5.88 -4.87
CA PHE A 110 0.02 6.36 -5.62
C PHE A 110 -0.48 7.10 -6.86
N LYS A 111 0.00 8.33 -7.07
CA LYS A 111 -0.24 9.14 -8.26
C LYS A 111 1.10 9.34 -8.96
N PHE A 112 1.13 9.00 -10.25
CA PHE A 112 2.25 9.29 -11.14
C PHE A 112 1.82 10.35 -12.14
N ASP A 113 2.41 11.54 -12.03
CA ASP A 113 2.30 12.56 -13.06
C ASP A 113 3.44 12.34 -14.07
N MET A 114 3.05 11.97 -15.30
CA MET A 114 3.97 11.69 -16.41
C MET A 114 4.29 12.95 -17.22
N GLY A 115 3.73 14.11 -16.85
CA GLY A 115 3.79 15.33 -17.62
C GLY A 115 3.08 15.22 -18.98
N SER A 116 3.49 16.08 -19.92
CA SER A 116 3.02 16.02 -21.30
C SER A 116 3.76 14.91 -22.06
N VAL A 117 3.02 13.94 -22.57
CA VAL A 117 3.55 12.84 -23.37
C VAL A 117 3.19 13.08 -24.83
N THR A 118 4.20 13.28 -25.68
CA THR A 118 4.01 13.49 -27.12
C THR A 118 4.28 12.23 -27.92
N ARG A 119 4.00 12.27 -29.23
CA ARG A 119 4.22 11.10 -30.11
C ARG A 119 5.70 10.77 -30.17
N GLY A 120 6.06 9.57 -29.74
CA GLY A 120 7.45 9.08 -29.69
C GLY A 120 8.10 9.21 -28.32
N ASP A 121 7.46 9.89 -27.36
CA ASP A 121 7.88 9.88 -25.97
C ASP A 121 7.60 8.52 -25.33
N THR A 122 8.56 8.04 -24.54
CA THR A 122 8.35 6.98 -23.56
C THR A 122 8.57 7.57 -22.17
N ARG A 123 7.66 7.27 -21.24
CA ARG A 123 7.81 7.55 -19.81
C ARG A 123 7.53 6.28 -19.04
N LYS A 124 8.25 6.06 -17.95
CA LYS A 124 8.12 4.84 -17.12
C LYS A 124 7.86 5.21 -15.67
N ALA A 125 6.93 4.50 -15.06
CA ALA A 125 6.81 4.38 -13.62
C ALA A 125 6.91 2.91 -13.26
N ARG A 126 7.52 2.62 -12.10
CA ARG A 126 7.61 1.27 -11.56
C ARG A 126 6.92 1.23 -10.21
N MET A 127 6.20 0.15 -10.00
CA MET A 127 5.54 -0.14 -8.73
C MET A 127 5.67 -1.62 -8.44
N ALA A 128 5.96 -1.96 -7.19
CA ALA A 128 5.92 -3.31 -6.68
C ALA A 128 4.75 -3.47 -5.72
N LEU A 129 4.04 -4.59 -5.84
CA LEU A 129 2.99 -4.99 -4.92
C LEU A 129 3.42 -6.30 -4.26
N GLY A 130 3.20 -6.39 -2.96
CA GLY A 130 3.57 -7.56 -2.18
C GLY A 130 2.55 -7.84 -1.09
N TYR A 131 2.50 -9.08 -0.64
CA TYR A 131 1.75 -9.45 0.55
C TYR A 131 2.66 -10.32 1.41
N ASP A 132 2.91 -9.90 2.64
CA ASP A 132 3.60 -10.74 3.62
C ASP A 132 2.58 -11.50 4.47
N LEU A 133 2.99 -12.66 4.98
CA LEU A 133 2.28 -13.38 6.01
C LEU A 133 3.11 -13.25 7.28
N VAL A 134 2.56 -12.61 8.31
CA VAL A 134 3.24 -12.45 9.61
C VAL A 134 3.55 -13.80 10.26
N VAL A 135 2.77 -14.84 9.94
CA VAL A 135 2.99 -16.22 10.38
C VAL A 135 3.11 -17.12 9.15
N GLY A 136 4.30 -17.67 8.92
CA GLY A 136 4.52 -18.76 7.96
C GLY A 136 3.78 -20.03 8.38
N MET A 137 3.45 -20.90 7.43
CA MET A 137 2.78 -22.17 7.72
C MET A 137 3.49 -22.91 8.85
N GLN A 138 2.76 -23.28 9.90
CA GLN A 138 3.27 -24.19 10.93
C GLN A 138 3.08 -25.62 10.43
N TYR A 139 4.18 -26.34 10.20
CA TYR A 139 4.15 -27.79 9.96
C TYR A 139 4.51 -28.49 11.27
N PHE A 140 3.56 -29.23 11.85
CA PHE A 140 3.71 -29.98 13.12
C PHE A 140 4.23 -29.18 14.33
N GLY A 141 3.79 -27.92 14.48
CA GLY A 141 4.11 -27.11 15.66
C GLY A 141 5.51 -26.51 15.67
N GLU A 142 6.31 -26.74 14.63
CA GLU A 142 7.54 -25.98 14.38
C GLU A 142 7.28 -24.83 13.41
N LYS A 143 7.91 -23.68 13.70
CA LYS A 143 7.92 -22.52 12.81
C LYS A 143 8.88 -22.84 11.65
N LEU A 144 8.37 -22.83 10.43
CA LEU A 144 9.18 -22.82 9.21
C LEU A 144 9.66 -21.40 8.90
#